data_AF-A0A4Z1BT01-F1
#
_entry.id   AF-A0A4Z1BT01-F1
#
_cell.length_a   1.000
_cell.length_b   1.000
_cell.length_c   1.000
_cell.angle_alpha   90.00
_cell.angle_beta   90.00
_cell.angle_gamma   90.00
#
_symmetry.space_group_name_H-M   'P 1'
#
loop_
_entity.id
_entity.type
_entity.pdbx_description
1 polymer ?
#
loop_
_entity_poly.entity_id
_entity_poly.type
_entity_poly.pdbx_seq_one_letter_code
_entity_poly.pdbx_strand_id
1 'polypeptide(L)' 'MRTRNIFFVITGLLAACVSSLGLLGASVPIDNPTPAQLDHQSMSINVWWLAIAGSLVVLAIGARGLWRSRGR' A
#
# COMPACT_ATOMS: atom_id res chain seq x y z
N MET A 1 0.92 18.98 16.65
CA MET A 1 1.53 18.55 15.36
C MET A 1 2.03 17.09 15.37
N ARG A 2 2.66 16.62 16.45
CA ARG A 2 3.21 15.26 16.56
C ARG A 2 2.16 14.14 16.37
N THR A 3 0.98 14.28 16.98
CA THR A 3 -0.13 13.31 16.88
C THR A 3 -0.62 13.11 15.44
N ARG A 4 -0.74 14.20 14.66
CA ARG A 4 -1.19 14.15 13.26
C ARG A 4 -0.23 13.35 12.38
N ASN A 5 1.08 13.45 12.64
CA ASN A 5 2.10 12.71 11.90
C ASN A 5 2.13 11.22 12.28
N ILE A 6 1.82 10.87 13.54
CA ILE A 6 1.64 9.49 13.97
C ILE A 6 0.45 8.85 13.24
N PHE A 7 -0.67 9.57 13.12
CA PHE A 7 -1.82 9.07 12.35
C PHE A 7 -1.45 8.75 10.91
N PHE A 8 -0.71 9.62 10.21
CA PHE A 8 -0.25 9.32 8.85
C PHE A 8 0.63 8.06 8.78
N VAL A 9 1.52 7.85 9.75
CA VAL A 9 2.35 6.64 9.81
C VAL A 9 1.49 5.39 10.03
N ILE A 10 0.57 5.41 10.99
CA ILE A 10 -0.31 4.27 11.29
C ILE A 10 -1.22 3.96 10.11
N THR A 11 -1.87 4.98 9.53
CA THR A 11 -2.74 4.81 8.36
C THR A 11 -1.95 4.28 7.16
N GLY A 12 -0.75 4.81 6.91
CA GLY A 12 0.12 4.32 5.84
C GLY A 12 0.56 2.87 6.04
N LEU A 13 0.89 2.46 7.27
CA LEU A 13 1.19 1.06 7.61
C LEU A 13 0.00 0.13 7.41
N LEU A 14 -1.18 0.51 7.91
CA LEU A 14 -2.40 -0.29 7.74
C LEU A 14 -2.76 -0.43 6.26
N ALA A 15 -2.69 0.67 5.49
CA ALA A 15 -2.95 0.64 4.05
C ALA A 15 -1.92 -0.24 3.31
N ALA A 16 -0.64 -0.19 3.68
CA ALA A 16 0.38 -1.05 3.09
C ALA A 16 0.13 -2.54 3.41
N CYS A 17 -0.27 -2.88 4.64
CA CYS A 17 -0.62 -4.25 5.02
C CYS A 17 -1.82 -4.77 4.22
N VAL A 18 -2.91 -4.00 4.15
CA VAL A 18 -4.11 -4.38 3.37
C VAL A 18 -3.76 -4.54 1.89
N SER A 19 -2.96 -3.62 1.34
CA SER A 19 -2.57 -3.68 -0.07
C SER A 19 -1.67 -4.88 -0.37
N SER A 20 -0.79 -5.25 0.56
CA SER A 20 0.07 -6.45 0.45
C SER A 20 -0.76 -7.74 0.51
N LEU A 21 -1.77 -7.80 1.38
CA LEU A 21 -2.73 -8.92 1.41
C LEU A 21 -3.54 -9.01 0.12
N GLY A 22 -3.99 -7.87 -0.41
CA GLY A 22 -4.69 -7.80 -1.70
C GLY A 22 -3.81 -8.28 -2.86
N LEU A 23 -2.53 -7.88 -2.88
CA LEU A 23 -1.55 -8.33 -3.87
C LEU A 23 -1.29 -9.84 -3.78
N LEU A 24 -1.17 -10.38 -2.56
CA LEU A 24 -1.05 -11.82 -2.31
C LEU A 24 -2.27 -12.58 -2.84
N GLY A 25 -3.48 -12.09 -2.58
CA GLY A 25 -4.71 -12.69 -3.10
C GLY A 25 -4.78 -12.62 -4.64
N ALA A 26 -4.41 -11.48 -5.23
CA ALA A 26 -4.41 -11.29 -6.68
C ALA A 26 -3.32 -12.09 -7.40
N SER A 27 -2.26 -12.52 -6.70
CA SER A 27 -1.16 -13.30 -7.27
C SER A 27 -1.33 -14.82 -7.15
N VAL A 28 -2.46 -15.28 -6.58
CA VAL A 28 -2.78 -16.71 -6.55
C VAL A 28 -2.93 -17.21 -8.01
N PRO A 29 -2.15 -18.21 -8.43
CA PRO A 29 -2.26 -18.75 -9.79
C PRO A 29 -3.63 -19.39 -9.99
N ILE A 30 -4.25 -19.06 -11.12
CA ILE A 30 -5.52 -19.65 -11.54
C ILE A 30 -5.18 -20.84 -12.45
N ASP A 31 -5.76 -22.00 -12.19
CA ASP A 31 -5.59 -23.17 -13.04
C ASP A 31 -6.36 -23.00 -14.36
N ASN A 32 -5.67 -23.19 -15.50
CA ASN A 32 -6.20 -23.01 -16.86
C ASN A 32 -6.98 -21.70 -17.06
N PRO A 33 -6.34 -20.53 -16.87
CA PRO A 33 -7.04 -19.27 -16.92
C PRO A 33 -7.43 -18.91 -18.35
N THR A 34 -8.63 -18.38 -18.50
CA THR A 34 -9.04 -17.72 -19.74
C THR A 34 -8.25 -16.41 -19.93
N PRO A 35 -8.09 -15.91 -21.17
CA PRO A 35 -7.42 -14.63 -21.42
C PRO A 35 -8.03 -13.46 -20.62
N ALA A 36 -9.37 -13.43 -20.52
CA ALA A 36 -10.07 -12.42 -19.72
C ALA A 36 -9.69 -12.49 -18.22
N GLN A 37 -9.53 -13.70 -17.65
CA GLN A 37 -9.09 -13.85 -16.26
C GLN A 37 -7.65 -13.40 -16.05
N LEU A 38 -6.76 -13.64 -17.01
CA LEU A 38 -5.38 -13.14 -16.97
C LEU A 38 -5.33 -11.60 -17.00
N ASP A 39 -6.13 -10.98 -17.88
CA ASP A 39 -6.22 -9.51 -17.96
C ASP A 39 -6.77 -8.91 -16.66
N HIS A 40 -7.83 -9.50 -16.10
CA HIS A 40 -8.37 -9.10 -14.81
C HIS A 40 -7.37 -9.27 -13.67
N GLN A 41 -6.61 -10.37 -13.66
CA GLN A 41 -5.58 -10.63 -12.66
C GLN A 41 -4.44 -9.62 -12.74
N SER A 42 -3.93 -9.35 -13.95
CA SER A 42 -2.90 -8.34 -14.21
C SER A 42 -3.35 -6.94 -13.78
N MET A 43 -4.58 -6.56 -14.12
CA MET A 43 -5.16 -5.28 -13.69
C MET A 43 -5.28 -5.20 -12.16
N SER A 44 -5.74 -6.28 -11.51
CA SER A 44 -5.83 -6.34 -10.04
C SER A 44 -4.47 -6.17 -9.37
N ILE A 45 -3.45 -6.89 -9.86
CA ILE A 45 -2.06 -6.78 -9.38
C ILE A 45 -1.55 -5.34 -9.49
N ASN A 46 -1.79 -4.67 -10.62
CA ASN A 46 -1.36 -3.28 -10.83
C ASN A 46 -2.05 -2.30 -9.85
N VAL A 47 -3.34 -2.49 -9.57
CA VAL A 47 -4.07 -1.67 -8.59
C VAL A 47 -3.47 -1.83 -7.20
N TRP A 48 -3.18 -3.07 -6.79
CA TRP A 48 -2.56 -3.31 -5.48
C TRP A 48 -1.14 -2.75 -5.38
N TRP A 49 -0.35 -2.83 -6.46
CA TRP A 49 0.96 -2.19 -6.54
C TRP A 49 0.89 -0.67 -6.38
N LEU A 50 -0.05 -0.02 -7.06
CA LEU A 50 -0.29 1.42 -6.91
C LEU A 50 -0.69 1.78 -5.48
N ALA A 51 -1.51 0.94 -4.83
CA ALA A 51 -1.90 1.14 -3.45
C ALA A 51 -0.71 1.01 -2.47
N ILE A 52 0.20 0.06 -2.71
CA ILE A 52 1.47 -0.06 -1.97
C ILE A 52 2.34 1.19 -2.16
N ALA A 53 2.49 1.65 -3.41
CA ALA A 53 3.26 2.87 -3.70
C ALA A 53 2.67 4.11 -2.99
N GLY A 54 1.34 4.27 -3.04
CA GLY A 54 0.66 5.36 -2.35
C GLY A 54 0.82 5.31 -0.83
N SER A 55 0.74 4.12 -0.24
CA SER A 55 0.92 3.94 1.21
C SER A 55 2.36 4.21 1.67
N LEU A 56 3.37 3.91 0.84
CA LEU A 56 4.76 4.32 1.08
C LEU A 56 4.92 5.86 1.09
N VAL A 57 4.24 6.57 0.19
CA VAL A 57 4.27 8.05 0.17
C VAL A 57 3.65 8.61 1.46
N VAL A 58 2.51 8.08 1.88
CA VAL A 58 1.84 8.50 3.14
C VAL A 58 2.75 8.23 4.35
N LEU A 59 3.42 7.08 4.39
CA LEU A 59 4.42 6.74 5.40
C LEU A 59 5.60 7.72 5.41
N ALA A 60 6.15 8.04 4.23
CA ALA A 60 7.27 8.97 4.11
C ALA A 60 6.91 10.39 4.60
N ILE A 61 5.69 10.86 4.31
CA ILE A 61 5.17 12.15 4.81
C ILE A 61 5.06 12.12 6.34
N GLY A 62 4.45 11.07 6.90
CA GLY A 62 4.32 10.90 8.36
C GLY A 62 5.68 10.84 9.07
N ALA A 63 6.60 10.03 8.54
CA ALA A 63 7.95 9.86 9.09
C ALA A 63 8.77 11.16 9.03
N ARG A 64 8.72 11.89 7.90
CA ARG A 64 9.37 13.21 7.77
C ARG A 64 8.80 14.22 8.76
N GLY A 65 7.48 14.21 8.96
CA GLY A 65 6.81 15.04 9.95
C GLY A 65 7.25 14.73 11.38
N LEU A 66 7.46 13.46 11.71
CA LEU A 66 7.99 13.04 13.02
C LEU A 66 9.46 13.43 13.22
N TRP A 67 10.31 13.24 12.21
CA TRP A 67 11.72 13.65 12.26
C TRP A 67 11.85 15.14 12.55
N ARG A 68 11.12 15.99 11.82
CA ARG A 68 11.14 17.44 12.02
C ARG A 68 10.65 17.88 13.41
N SER A 69 9.80 17.08 14.05
CA SER A 69 9.32 17.35 15.42
C SER A 69 10.27 16.90 16.54
N ARG A 70 11.33 16.14 16.22
CA ARG A 70 12.36 15.72 17.17
C ARG A 70 13.54 16.70 17.27
N GLY A 71 13.74 17.54 16.26
CA GLY A 71 14.80 18.56 16.23
C GLY A 71 14.37 19.95 16.70
N ARG A 72 13.16 20.07 17.25
CA ARG A 72 12.64 21.24 17.98
C ARG A 72 12.29 20.80 19.38
#